data_AF-A0A1B9MKV2-F1
#
_entry.id   AF-A0A1B9MKV2-F1
#
_cell.length_a   1.000
_cell.length_b   1.000
_cell.length_c   1.000
_cell.angle_alpha   90.00
_cell.angle_beta   90.00
_cell.angle_gamma   90.00
#
_symmetry.space_group_name_H-M   'P 1'
#
loop_
_entity.id
_entity.type
_entity.pdbx_description
1 polymer ?
#
loop_
_entity_poly.entity_id
_entity_poly.type
_entity_poly.pdbx_seq_one_letter_code
_entity_poly.pdbx_strand_id
1 'polypeptide(L)' 'MEAKAARLGLGLAYVPEELVADDIEKGVLIRVLHRFSLKLEASYIYYPHKNISPALRAVIDALKI' A
#
# COMPACT_ATOMS: atom_id res chain seq x y z
N MET A 1 10.49 6.51 -5.79
CA MET A 1 11.26 7.72 -6.15
C MET A 1 10.66 8.97 -5.49
N GLU A 2 9.34 9.16 -5.61
CA GLU A 2 8.63 10.35 -5.08
C GLU A 2 8.67 10.47 -3.56
N ALA A 3 8.44 9.38 -2.81
CA ALA A 3 8.54 9.40 -1.34
C ALA A 3 9.91 9.87 -0.84
N LYS A 4 11.00 9.59 -1.58
CA LYS A 4 12.34 10.08 -1.23
C LYS A 4 12.43 11.60 -1.35
N ALA A 5 11.82 12.20 -2.38
CA ALA A 5 11.80 13.65 -2.54
C ALA A 5 11.00 14.33 -1.42
N ALA A 6 9.87 13.74 -1.01
CA ALA A 6 9.09 14.23 0.13
C ALA A 6 9.88 14.18 1.45
N ARG A 7 10.61 13.08 1.72
CA ARG A 7 11.50 12.96 2.90
C ARG A 7 12.63 14.00 2.91
N LEU A 8 13.05 14.48 1.73
CA LEU A 8 14.05 15.53 1.58
C LEU A 8 13.45 16.96 1.60
N GLY A 9 12.12 17.09 1.78
CA GLY A 9 11.44 18.39 1.82
C GLY A 9 11.33 19.07 0.45
N LEU A 10 11.48 18.32 -0.65
CA LEU A 10 11.48 18.86 -2.01
C LEU A 10 10.07 19.03 -2.60
N GLY A 11 9.03 18.62 -1.88
CA GLY A 11 7.63 18.74 -2.32
C GLY A 11 6.70 17.70 -1.68
N LEU A 12 5.56 17.49 -2.33
CA LEU A 12 4.56 16.47 -1.95
C LEU A 12 4.74 15.20 -2.78
N ALA A 13 4.40 14.05 -2.19
CA ALA A 13 4.34 12.77 -2.88
C ALA A 13 2.95 12.15 -2.73
N TYR A 14 2.42 11.56 -3.80
CA TYR A 14 1.18 10.81 -3.77
C TYR A 14 1.49 9.33 -3.95
N VAL A 15 1.60 8.63 -2.82
CA VAL A 15 2.02 7.23 -2.76
C VAL A 15 1.09 6.43 -1.85
N PRO A 16 1.01 5.10 -2.00
CA PRO A 16 0.32 4.24 -1.03
C PRO A 16 0.81 4.49 0.39
N GLU A 17 -0.12 4.50 1.34
CA GLU A 17 0.16 4.81 2.76
C GLU A 17 1.14 3.81 3.36
N GLU A 18 1.09 2.55 2.92
CA GLU A 18 1.95 1.46 3.38
C GLU A 18 3.44 1.71 3.08
N LEU A 19 3.77 2.52 2.06
CA LEU A 19 5.16 2.82 1.70
C LEU A 19 5.79 3.90 2.60
N VAL A 20 4.99 4.60 3.40
CA VAL A 20 5.39 5.74 4.24
C VAL A 20 4.83 5.67 5.67
N ALA A 21 4.20 4.56 6.05
CA ALA A 21 3.56 4.38 7.35
C ALA A 21 4.53 4.69 8.51
N ASP A 22 5.73 4.11 8.46
CA ASP A 22 6.82 4.38 9.40
C ASP A 22 7.22 5.86 9.48
N ASP A 23 7.26 6.56 8.33
CA ASP A 23 7.64 7.97 8.30
C ASP A 23 6.57 8.85 8.95
N ILE A 24 5.29 8.49 8.75
CA ILE A 24 4.16 9.20 9.37
C ILE A 24 4.16 8.95 10.88
N GLU A 25 4.33 7.70 11.32
CA GLU A 25 4.40 7.34 12.73
C GLU A 25 5.56 8.05 13.46
N LYS A 26 6.73 8.13 12.82
CA LYS A 26 7.91 8.82 13.35
C LYS A 26 7.86 10.35 13.19
N GLY A 27 6.82 10.90 12.55
CA GLY A 27 6.68 12.33 12.29
C GLY A 27 7.66 12.90 11.25
N VAL A 28 8.36 12.04 10.50
CA VAL A 28 9.24 12.44 9.39
C VAL A 28 8.42 13.00 8.23
N LEU A 29 7.25 12.42 7.99
CA LEU A 29 6.27 12.91 7.02
C LEU A 29 4.95 13.20 7.71
N ILE A 30 4.16 14.11 7.13
CA ILE A 30 2.80 14.39 7.56
C ILE A 30 1.83 14.16 6.41
N ARG A 31 0.65 13.60 6.71
CA ARG A 31 -0.40 13.42 5.71
C ARG A 31 -1.14 14.73 5.48
N VAL A 32 -1.14 15.21 4.23
CA VAL A 32 -1.86 16.41 3.81
C VAL A 32 -2.95 16.06 2.80
N LEU A 33 -3.89 16.99 2.57
CA LEU A 33 -4.94 16.86 1.54
C LEU A 33 -5.80 15.57 1.64
N HIS A 34 -5.96 14.98 2.83
CA HIS A 34 -6.66 13.71 3.02
C HIS A 34 -8.07 13.67 2.40
N ARG A 35 -8.78 14.80 2.37
CA ARG A 35 -10.14 14.92 1.80
C ARG A 35 -10.20 14.78 0.28
N PHE A 36 -9.06 14.99 -0.38
CA PHE A 36 -8.92 14.96 -1.85
C PHE A 36 -8.28 13.66 -2.33
N SER A 37 -7.91 12.75 -1.41
CA SER A 37 -7.33 11.45 -1.77
C SER A 37 -8.42 10.48 -2.19
N LEU A 38 -8.14 9.70 -3.25
CA LEU A 38 -8.97 8.57 -3.60
C LEU A 38 -8.83 7.49 -2.52
N LYS A 39 -9.95 6.86 -2.16
CA LYS A 39 -9.91 5.60 -1.42
C LYS A 39 -9.74 4.48 -2.43
N LEU A 40 -8.55 3.88 -2.46
CA LEU A 40 -8.32 2.66 -3.22
C LEU A 40 -8.99 1.50 -2.50
N GLU A 41 -9.60 0.60 -3.26
CA GLU A 41 -10.13 -0.63 -2.70
C GLU A 41 -9.02 -1.56 -2.21
N ALA A 42 -9.40 -2.59 -1.48
CA ALA A 42 -8.49 -3.61 -0.99
C ALA A 42 -7.70 -4.25 -2.15
N SER A 43 -6.52 -4.76 -1.84
CA SER A 43 -5.75 -5.56 -2.79
C SER A 43 -6.46 -6.90 -3.05
N TYR A 44 -6.58 -7.29 -4.30
CA TYR A 44 -7.22 -8.55 -4.71
C TYR A 44 -6.17 -9.57 -5.16
N ILE A 45 -6.32 -10.81 -4.68
CA ILE A 45 -5.54 -11.95 -5.20
C ILE A 45 -6.30 -12.52 -6.41
N TYR A 46 -5.78 -12.30 -7.62
CA TYR A 46 -6.40 -12.75 -8.86
C TYR A 46 -5.84 -14.11 -9.31
N TYR A 47 -6.73 -15.05 -9.62
CA TYR A 47 -6.41 -16.37 -10.17
C TYR A 47 -7.57 -16.90 -11.02
N PRO A 48 -7.31 -17.77 -12.03
CA PRO A 48 -8.27 -18.02 -13.11
C PRO A 48 -9.60 -18.66 -12.69
N HIS A 49 -9.59 -19.55 -11.69
CA HIS A 49 -10.80 -20.21 -11.18
C HIS A 49 -10.60 -20.78 -9.76
N LYS A 50 -11.70 -21.06 -9.05
CA LYS A 50 -11.68 -21.60 -7.66
C LYS A 50 -11.09 -23.01 -7.50
N ASN A 51 -10.98 -23.77 -8.59
CA ASN A 51 -10.39 -25.12 -8.62
C ASN A 51 -8.86 -25.09 -8.67
N ILE A 52 -8.23 -24.52 -7.64
CA ILE A 52 -6.78 -24.39 -7.54
C ILE A 52 -6.13 -25.62 -6.90
N SER A 53 -4.84 -25.84 -7.19
CA SER A 53 -4.05 -26.90 -6.54
C SER A 53 -3.92 -26.67 -5.02
N PRO A 54 -3.69 -27.72 -4.21
CA PRO A 54 -3.46 -27.57 -2.78
C PRO A 54 -2.31 -26.62 -2.44
N ALA A 55 -1.24 -26.63 -3.24
CA ALA A 55 -0.09 -25.74 -3.07
C ALA A 55 -0.48 -24.27 -3.27
N LEU A 56 -1.21 -23.94 -4.33
CA LEU A 56 -1.67 -22.56 -4.56
C LEU A 56 -2.67 -22.13 -3.48
N ARG A 57 -3.53 -23.04 -3.01
CA ARG A 57 -4.45 -22.75 -1.90
C ARG A 57 -3.70 -22.37 -0.63
N ALA A 58 -2.66 -23.10 -0.27
CA ALA A 58 -1.83 -22.78 0.90
C ALA A 58 -1.20 -21.38 0.80
N VAL A 59 -0.72 -20.99 -0.38
CA VAL A 59 -0.19 -19.64 -0.62
C VAL A 59 -1.29 -18.58 -0.48
N ILE A 60 -2.45 -18.79 -1.10
CA ILE A 60 -3.57 -17.84 -1.01
C ILE A 60 -4.02 -17.67 0.44
N ASP A 61 -4.15 -18.75 1.20
CA ASP A 61 -4.58 -18.68 2.59
C ASP A 61 -3.52 -18.03 3.50
N ALA A 62 -2.23 -18.15 3.16
CA ALA A 62 -1.16 -17.41 3.83
C ALA A 62 -1.12 -15.91 3.48
N LEU A 63 -1.62 -15.52 2.30
CA LEU A 63 -1.61 -14.14 1.81
C LEU A 63 -2.91 -13.37 2.12
N LYS A 64 -4.00 -14.06 2.43
CA LYS A 64 -5.21 -13.41 2.94
C LYS A 64 -4.93 -12.84 4.33
N ILE A 65 -5.17 -11.54 4.49
CA ILE A 65 -5.13 -10.80 5.76
C ILE A 65 -6.54 -10.70 6.31
#